data_AF-A0A6D2ISV0-F1
#
_entry.id   AF-A0A6D2ISV0-F1
#
_cell.length_a   1.000
_cell.length_b   1.000
_cell.length_c   1.000
_cell.angle_alpha   90.00
_cell.angle_beta   90.00
_cell.angle_gamma   90.00
#
_symmetry.space_group_name_H-M   'P 1'
#
loop_
_entity.id
_entity.type
_entity.pdbx_description
1 polymer ?
#
loop_
_entity_poly.entity_id
_entity_poly.type
_entity_poly.pdbx_seq_one_letter_code
_entity_poly.pdbx_strand_id
1 'polypeptide(L)'
;MLMENKKRIIPIFCDVKPSELYVKDDGTRPATEIRKFQLAIEEARYTVGLTFDTSNGDWSEFLAMASDAVTKNMLDVEEERLKSINPTYKHM
;
A
#
# COMPACT_ATOMS: atom_id res chain seq x y z
N MET A 1 0.26 -11.82 6.42
CA MET A 1 1.08 -10.88 5.62
C MET A 1 0.17 -9.79 5.05
N LEU A 2 0.70 -8.67 4.55
CA LEU A 2 -0.10 -7.52 4.10
C LEU A 2 -1.06 -7.93 2.99
N MET A 3 -0.56 -8.70 2.02
CA MET A 3 -1.34 -9.14 0.86
C MET A 3 -2.35 -10.27 1.17
N GLU A 4 -2.17 -10.99 2.29
CA GLU A 4 -3.06 -12.08 2.68
C GLU A 4 -4.43 -11.60 3.20
N ASN A 5 -4.56 -10.31 3.54
CA ASN A 5 -5.77 -9.79 4.20
C ASN A 5 -6.93 -9.47 3.23
N LYS A 6 -6.78 -9.74 1.91
CA LYS A 6 -7.76 -9.37 0.85
C LYS A 6 -8.17 -7.89 0.86
N LYS A 7 -7.38 -7.03 1.51
CA LYS A 7 -7.60 -5.58 1.57
C LYS A 7 -6.76 -4.91 0.49
N ARG A 8 -7.28 -3.84 -0.11
CA ARG A 8 -6.48 -2.93 -0.93
C ARG A 8 -5.55 -2.14 -0.02
N ILE A 9 -4.29 -2.00 -0.42
CA ILE A 9 -3.26 -1.31 0.36
C ILE A 9 -2.58 -0.29 -0.55
N ILE A 10 -2.39 0.92 -0.03
CA ILE A 10 -1.59 1.97 -0.66
C ILE A 10 -0.50 2.33 0.36
N PRO A 11 0.75 1.85 0.21
CA PRO A 11 1.86 2.30 1.03
C PRO A 11 2.14 3.78 0.78
N ILE A 12 2.47 4.51 1.84
CA ILE A 12 3.01 5.87 1.77
C ILE A 12 4.42 5.83 2.35
N PHE A 13 5.42 6.13 1.53
CA PHE A 13 6.83 6.21 1.91
C PHE A 13 7.19 7.69 2.13
N CYS A 14 7.17 8.09 3.40
CA CYS A 14 7.42 9.47 3.80
C CYS A 14 8.89 9.63 4.19
N ASP A 15 9.64 10.48 3.49
CA ASP A 15 11.06 10.79 3.72
C ASP A 15 12.00 9.57 3.63
N VAL A 16 11.53 8.47 3.04
CA VAL A 16 12.31 7.25 2.82
C VAL A 16 12.06 6.70 1.43
N LYS A 17 13.07 6.09 0.83
CA LYS A 17 12.86 5.28 -0.38
C LYS A 17 12.39 3.88 0.00
N PRO A 18 11.53 3.22 -0.80
CA PRO A 18 11.15 1.84 -0.56
C PRO A 18 12.37 0.91 -0.38
N SER A 19 13.42 1.09 -1.17
CA SER A 19 14.67 0.32 -1.07
C SER A 19 15.39 0.43 0.28
N GLU A 20 15.14 1.50 1.03
CA GLU A 20 15.74 1.77 2.34
C GLU A 20 14.94 1.17 3.49
N LEU A 21 13.76 0.59 3.23
CA LEU A 21 13.00 -0.08 4.27
C LEU A 21 13.70 -1.38 4.69
N TYR A 22 13.94 -1.55 5.98
CA TYR A 22 14.41 -2.80 6.57
C TYR A 22 13.92 -2.92 8.01
N VAL A 23 13.90 -4.15 8.51
CA VAL A 23 13.65 -4.41 9.93
C VAL A 23 14.99 -4.48 10.63
N LYS A 24 15.24 -3.53 11.54
CA LYS A 24 16.36 -3.62 12.47
C LYS A 24 16.03 -4.65 13.56
N ASP A 25 16.87 -5.65 13.70
CA ASP A 25 16.82 -6.57 14.84
C ASP A 25 17.72 -6.01 15.96
N ASP A 26 17.11 -5.60 17.06
CA ASP A 26 17.77 -5.10 18.26
C ASP A 26 17.78 -6.14 19.40
N GLY A 27 17.35 -7.37 19.12
CA GLY A 27 17.27 -8.47 20.10
C GLY A 27 16.11 -8.35 21.08
N THR A 28 15.21 -7.36 20.93
CA THR A 28 14.09 -7.15 21.87
C THR A 28 12.87 -8.03 21.59
N ARG A 29 12.82 -8.69 20.42
CA ARG A 29 11.67 -9.48 19.97
C ARG A 29 12.08 -10.91 19.58
N PRO A 30 11.17 -11.90 19.71
CA PRO A 30 11.42 -13.24 19.19
C PRO A 30 11.75 -13.23 17.70
N ALA A 31 12.66 -14.11 17.28
CA ALA A 31 13.06 -14.26 15.88
C ALA A 31 11.87 -14.52 14.93
N THR A 32 10.82 -15.19 15.43
CA THR A 32 9.59 -15.43 14.67
C THR A 32 8.81 -14.16 14.36
N GLU A 33 8.85 -13.16 15.24
CA GLU A 33 8.23 -11.85 15.00
C GLU A 33 9.07 -11.01 14.05
N ILE A 34 10.40 -10.98 14.25
CA ILE A 34 11.33 -10.31 13.34
C ILE A 34 11.12 -10.80 11.90
N ARG A 35 11.00 -12.13 11.70
CA ARG A 35 10.73 -12.71 10.39
C ARG A 35 9.39 -12.25 9.80
N LYS A 36 8.33 -12.13 10.61
CA LYS A 36 7.03 -11.63 10.14
C LYS A 36 7.11 -10.17 9.70
N PHE A 37 7.84 -9.33 10.43
CA PHE A 37 8.04 -7.94 10.03
C PHE A 37 8.87 -7.83 8.76
N GLN A 38 9.91 -8.66 8.61
CA GLN A 38 10.74 -8.68 7.40
C GLN A 38 9.90 -9.03 6.17
N LEU A 39 9.01 -10.03 6.28
CA LEU A 39 8.07 -10.38 5.22
C LEU A 39 7.10 -9.24 4.90
N ALA A 40 6.55 -8.56 5.92
CA ALA A 40 5.65 -7.44 5.70
C ALA A 40 6.35 -6.24 5.02
N ILE A 41 7.59 -5.93 5.43
CA ILE A 41 8.40 -4.89 4.80
C ILE A 41 8.75 -5.27 3.37
N GLU A 42 9.11 -6.52 3.11
CA GLU A 42 9.35 -7.02 1.76
C GLU A 42 8.13 -6.80 0.85
N GLU A 43 6.94 -7.23 1.30
CA GLU A 43 5.71 -7.01 0.55
C GLU A 43 5.43 -5.52 0.31
N ALA A 44 5.65 -4.67 1.31
CA ALA A 44 5.45 -3.22 1.18
C ALA A 44 6.41 -2.61 0.14
N ARG A 45 7.69 -3.03 0.11
CA ARG A 45 8.70 -2.50 -0.83
C ARG A 45 8.34 -2.70 -2.30
N TYR A 46 7.71 -3.83 -2.61
CA TYR A 46 7.30 -4.19 -3.97
C TYR A 46 5.85 -3.82 -4.29
N THR A 47 5.11 -3.28 -3.33
CA THR A 47 3.75 -2.76 -3.58
C THR A 47 3.85 -1.33 -4.09
N VAL A 48 3.16 -1.05 -5.20
CA VAL A 48 3.05 0.31 -5.74
C VAL A 48 2.40 1.21 -4.69
N GLY A 49 3.10 2.28 -4.31
CA GLY A 49 2.66 3.23 -3.30
C GLY A 49 3.01 4.66 -3.70
N LEU A 50 2.81 5.58 -2.77
CA LEU A 50 3.14 7.00 -2.93
C LEU A 50 4.40 7.31 -2.15
N THR A 51 5.28 8.11 -2.74
CA THR A 51 6.45 8.67 -2.04
C THR A 51 6.20 10.14 -1.73
N PHE A 52 6.60 10.60 -0.55
CA PHE A 52 6.45 11.98 -0.15
C PHE A 52 7.69 12.48 0.59
N ASP A 53 8.18 13.66 0.20
CA ASP A 53 9.26 14.38 0.87
C ASP A 53 8.63 15.55 1.64
N THR A 54 8.65 15.51 2.97
CA THR A 54 8.05 16.54 3.82
C THR A 54 8.79 17.87 3.77
N SER A 55 10.06 17.87 3.36
CA SER A 55 10.91 19.06 3.32
C SER A 55 10.69 19.88 2.05
N ASN A 56 10.41 19.22 0.92
CA ASN A 56 10.31 19.86 -0.39
C ASN A 56 8.98 19.59 -1.12
N GLY A 57 8.13 18.72 -0.59
CA GLY A 57 6.92 18.25 -1.25
C GLY A 57 5.75 19.23 -1.22
N ASP A 58 4.94 19.18 -2.25
CA ASP A 58 3.65 19.86 -2.30
C ASP A 58 2.58 18.98 -1.60
N TRP A 59 2.09 19.47 -0.45
CA TRP A 59 1.05 18.79 0.32
C TRP A 59 -0.30 18.70 -0.39
N SER A 60 -0.63 19.69 -1.21
CA SER A 60 -1.89 19.71 -1.97
C SER A 60 -1.85 18.68 -3.09
N GLU A 61 -0.72 18.61 -3.81
CA GLU A 61 -0.49 17.58 -4.83
C GLU A 61 -0.50 16.18 -4.21
N PHE A 62 0.19 16.00 -3.07
CA PHE A 62 0.20 14.72 -2.36
C PHE A 62 -1.20 14.30 -1.91
N LEU A 63 -1.98 15.21 -1.33
CA LEU A 63 -3.36 14.92 -0.93
C LEU A 63 -4.24 14.55 -2.13
N ALA A 64 -4.07 15.22 -3.27
CA ALA A 64 -4.77 14.88 -4.51
C ALA A 64 -4.40 13.47 -4.98
N MET A 65 -3.10 13.14 -5.07
CA MET A 65 -2.63 11.81 -5.46
C MET A 65 -3.14 10.71 -4.53
N ALA A 66 -3.12 10.94 -3.22
CA ALA A 66 -3.64 9.99 -2.23
C ALA A 66 -5.15 9.79 -2.36
N SER A 67 -5.91 10.89 -2.55
CA SER A 67 -7.36 10.84 -2.74
C SER A 67 -7.74 10.10 -4.02
N ASP A 68 -7.01 10.34 -5.11
CA ASP A 68 -7.20 9.66 -6.39
C ASP A 68 -6.91 8.16 -6.28
N ALA A 69 -5.81 7.79 -5.62
CA ALA A 69 -5.45 6.39 -5.40
C ALA A 69 -6.52 5.65 -4.58
N VAL A 70 -7.07 6.29 -3.54
CA VAL A 70 -8.16 5.73 -2.74
C VAL A 70 -9.45 5.62 -3.56
N THR A 71 -9.82 6.67 -4.30
CA THR A 71 -11.03 6.68 -5.13
C THR A 71 -10.98 5.59 -6.20
N LYS A 72 -9.84 5.46 -6.88
CA LYS A 72 -9.61 4.39 -7.85
C LYS A 72 -9.77 3.01 -7.22
N ASN A 73 -9.15 2.77 -6.06
CA ASN A 73 -9.31 1.49 -5.36
C ASN A 73 -10.76 1.18 -4.98
N MET A 74 -11.55 2.20 -4.60
CA MET A 74 -12.98 2.02 -4.30
C MET A 74 -13.77 1.64 -5.55
N LEU A 75 -13.52 2.32 -6.67
CA LEU A 75 -14.16 2.03 -7.96
C LEU A 75 -13.79 0.63 -8.47
N ASP A 76 -12.51 0.25 -8.42
CA ASP A 76 -12.04 -1.06 -8.84
C ASP A 76 -12.72 -2.19 -8.02
N VAL A 77 -12.85 -2.00 -6.70
CA VAL A 77 -13.55 -2.97 -5.82
C VAL A 77 -15.04 -3.06 -6.13
N GLU A 78 -15.69 -1.92 -6.40
CA GLU A 78 -17.09 -1.91 -6.79
C GLU A 78 -17.31 -2.60 -8.15
N GLU A 79 -16.45 -2.34 -9.13
CA GLU A 79 -16.51 -2.95 -10.45
C GLU A 79 -16.30 -4.48 -10.36
N GLU A 80 -15.32 -4.94 -9.58
CA GLU A 80 -15.09 -6.37 -9.31
C GLU A 80 -16.32 -7.02 -8.67
N ARG A 81 -16.96 -6.33 -7.72
CA ARG A 81 -18.20 -6.81 -7.09
C ARG A 81 -19.33 -6.90 -8.12
N LEU A 82 -19.52 -5.90 -8.96
CA LEU A 82 -20.58 -5.90 -9.98
C LEU A 82 -20.35 -6.99 -11.03
N LYS A 83 -19.11 -7.20 -11.47
CA LYS A 83 -18.72 -8.30 -12.37
C LYS A 83 -18.96 -9.68 -11.76
N SER A 84 -18.78 -9.83 -10.45
CA SER A 84 -19.09 -11.09 -9.75
C SER A 84 -20.59 -11.42 -9.73
N ILE A 85 -21.46 -10.40 -9.79
CA ILE A 85 -22.93 -10.54 -9.81
C ILE A 85 -23.43 -10.70 -11.26
N ASN A 86 -22.93 -9.87 -12.17
CA ASN A 86 -23.24 -9.92 -13.60
C ASN A 86 -21.93 -9.84 -14.42
N PRO A 87 -21.45 -10.97 -14.98
CA PRO A 87 -20.19 -11.03 -15.74
C PRO A 87 -20.16 -10.13 -16.99
N THR A 88 -21.33 -9.68 -17.46
CA THR A 88 -21.44 -8.80 -18.65
C THR A 88 -21.48 -7.31 -18.31
N TYR A 89 -21.40 -6.95 -17.02
CA TYR A 89 -21.36 -5.55 -16.60
C TYR A 89 -20.16 -4.81 -17.22
N LYS A 90 -20.45 -3.65 -17.80
CA LYS A 90 -19.45 -2.69 -18.29
C LYS A 90 -19.76 -1.34 -17.66
N HIS A 91 -18.73 -0.70 -17.09
CA HIS A 91 -18.82 0.71 -16.75
C HIS A 91 -18.97 1.50 -18.07
N MET A 92 -20.09 2.22 -18.23
CA MET A 92 -20.36 3.06 -19.40
C MET A 92 -19.52 4.34 -19.36
#